data_AF-A0A9K3KJS5-F1
#
_entry.id   AF-A0A9K3KJS5-F1
#
_cell.length_a   1.000
_cell.length_b   1.000
_cell.length_c   1.000
_cell.angle_alpha   90.00
_cell.angle_beta   90.00
_cell.angle_gamma   90.00
#
_symmetry.space_group_name_H-M   'P 1'
#
loop_
_entity.id
_entity.type
_entity.pdbx_description
1 polymer ?
#
loop_
_entity_poly.entity_id
_entity_poly.type
_entity_poly.pdbx_seq_one_letter_code
_entity_poly.pdbx_strand_id
1 'polypeptide(L)'
;MAIQMEGRRFGDSRSSSSSFDRDGVSKMVSFRRVSPLLVGIALLLCCVLLQHAVVNQSRLFYELHLQQRYTVSLEEETTRTPTTRTMATSTTASSSSSLRKLANNTDKTKRPSQRMTTLGTIVHDDGTPDTVVCWRWSYRSDEWWTHNPTWKRSHANDTHYCYQKIQNQRQATLYQAIYDVQFRNADCKKIFRRDMWSSGYGADFTNVNRGLYQAALFQRPFQISDYYPWHYAAGKDDNLANETMAACPTRDMYCYFLPLTKCPVGEQSSENETLLDVFHAEFTPLVLHNNDTYEIWDETVYHWIFEYATRTQTWLWRKVYEYTQTRLRLTTPCMVMHVRRADVIQHDDLARRYFSIAEYVNASKRAGMIQRQDDDETPNIFLITDDANAIGEALTEFPTYNWMYIRRKRYKADEGGWEQQTPSHDYVFEMTTLLSILEMAPQCSAIVHGHSSFADLVVRSMKSKHGSDLTVARVDENITIHDENNSKFRNVSKEYQLVYEQEQSRQR
;
A
#
# COMPACT_ATOMS: atom_id res chain seq x y z
N MET A 1 -51.44 18.57 26.09
CA MET A 1 -52.75 18.88 25.45
C MET A 1 -52.52 18.97 23.96
N ALA A 2 -53.36 18.31 23.16
CA ALA A 2 -53.26 18.34 21.71
C ALA A 2 -54.17 19.42 21.12
N ILE A 3 -53.73 20.10 20.06
CA ILE A 3 -54.62 20.68 19.05
C ILE A 3 -54.08 20.30 17.67
N GLN A 4 -54.97 19.65 16.93
CA GLN A 4 -54.86 19.25 15.54
C GLN A 4 -55.56 20.31 14.69
N MET A 5 -55.00 20.73 13.57
CA MET A 5 -55.76 21.45 12.54
C MET A 5 -55.35 21.01 11.13
N GLU A 6 -56.38 20.80 10.31
CA GLU A 6 -56.28 20.30 8.94
C GLU A 6 -56.24 21.44 7.92
N GLY A 7 -55.55 21.18 6.79
CA GLY A 7 -56.14 21.40 5.47
C GLY A 7 -56.14 22.82 4.86
N ARG A 8 -55.54 22.93 3.66
CA ARG A 8 -56.26 23.22 2.41
C ARG A 8 -55.38 23.02 1.17
N ARG A 9 -55.99 22.55 0.08
CA ARG A 9 -55.44 22.59 -1.28
C ARG A 9 -55.86 23.89 -1.97
N PHE A 10 -55.03 24.42 -2.87
CA PHE A 10 -55.34 24.74 -4.28
C PHE A 10 -54.22 25.62 -4.88
N GLY A 11 -53.90 25.44 -6.17
CA GLY A 11 -52.95 26.33 -6.86
C GLY A 11 -52.29 25.73 -8.12
N ASP A 12 -53.07 25.47 -9.16
CA ASP A 12 -52.51 25.20 -10.50
C ASP A 12 -51.81 26.44 -11.07
N SER A 13 -50.71 26.26 -11.79
CA SER A 13 -50.14 27.31 -12.65
C SER A 13 -49.79 26.77 -14.04
N ARG A 14 -50.52 27.26 -15.04
CA ARG A 14 -50.28 27.01 -16.47
C ARG A 14 -49.34 28.06 -17.05
N SER A 15 -48.38 27.63 -17.86
CA SER A 15 -47.76 28.42 -18.94
C SER A 15 -47.08 27.46 -19.91
N SER A 16 -46.92 27.72 -21.21
CA SER A 16 -47.68 28.55 -22.15
C SER A 16 -47.19 28.18 -23.56
N SER A 17 -48.07 27.75 -24.46
CA SER A 17 -47.68 27.31 -25.81
C SER A 17 -47.49 28.48 -26.78
N SER A 18 -46.41 28.46 -27.57
CA SER A 18 -46.26 29.32 -28.75
C SER A 18 -45.99 28.48 -30.00
N SER A 19 -46.85 28.63 -31.00
CA SER A 19 -46.76 27.99 -32.32
C SER A 19 -45.74 28.69 -33.22
N PHE A 20 -45.12 27.91 -34.12
CA PHE A 20 -44.60 28.44 -35.39
C PHE A 20 -44.67 27.35 -36.47
N ASP A 21 -45.58 27.55 -37.43
CA ASP A 21 -45.60 26.78 -38.67
C ASP A 21 -44.50 27.27 -39.62
N ARG A 22 -43.90 26.35 -40.38
CA ARG A 22 -43.54 26.58 -41.78
C ARG A 22 -43.24 25.27 -42.52
N ASP A 23 -44.02 25.01 -43.56
CA ASP A 23 -43.81 23.91 -44.50
C ASP A 23 -42.48 24.02 -45.25
N GLY A 24 -41.87 22.86 -45.51
CA GLY A 24 -40.63 22.73 -46.27
C GLY A 24 -40.52 21.34 -46.91
N VAL A 25 -41.14 21.17 -48.08
CA VAL A 25 -41.19 19.90 -48.81
C VAL A 25 -39.78 19.41 -49.17
N SER A 26 -39.44 18.18 -48.75
CA SER A 26 -38.24 17.47 -49.23
C SER A 26 -38.55 16.02 -49.56
N LYS A 27 -37.90 15.51 -50.61
CA LYS A 27 -38.24 14.22 -51.26
C LYS A 27 -37.76 13.03 -50.41
N MET A 28 -38.68 12.19 -49.96
CA MET A 28 -38.33 10.90 -49.35
C MET A 28 -37.78 9.93 -50.40
N VAL A 29 -36.49 9.59 -50.28
CA VAL A 29 -35.94 8.36 -50.84
C VAL A 29 -36.35 7.21 -49.92
N SER A 30 -36.99 6.18 -50.49
CA SER A 30 -37.45 5.00 -49.73
C SER A 30 -36.25 4.15 -49.28
N PHE A 31 -35.77 4.39 -48.06
CA PHE A 31 -34.86 3.48 -47.39
C PHE A 31 -35.60 2.23 -46.94
N ARG A 32 -35.23 1.07 -47.49
CA ARG A 32 -35.69 -0.24 -46.99
C ARG A 32 -35.31 -0.34 -45.51
N ARG A 33 -36.30 -0.62 -44.64
CA ARG A 33 -36.07 -0.84 -43.21
C ARG A 33 -35.16 -2.07 -43.02
N VAL A 34 -33.87 -1.82 -42.73
CA VAL A 34 -32.96 -2.86 -42.25
C VAL A 34 -33.45 -3.28 -40.86
N SER A 35 -33.57 -4.58 -40.62
CA SER A 35 -34.02 -5.08 -39.32
C SER A 35 -33.03 -4.64 -38.21
N PRO A 36 -33.50 -4.07 -37.08
CA PRO A 36 -32.61 -3.68 -35.99
C PRO A 36 -31.81 -4.87 -35.42
N LEU A 37 -32.32 -6.09 -35.57
CA LEU A 37 -31.60 -7.33 -35.23
C LEU A 37 -30.31 -7.51 -36.07
N LEU A 38 -30.34 -7.19 -37.37
CA LEU A 38 -29.17 -7.27 -38.24
C LEU A 38 -28.14 -6.19 -37.90
N VAL A 39 -28.59 -5.00 -37.48
CA VAL A 39 -27.70 -3.93 -37.00
C VAL A 39 -27.02 -4.33 -35.69
N GLY A 40 -27.76 -4.94 -34.76
CA GLY A 40 -27.22 -5.48 -33.51
C GLY A 40 -26.17 -6.58 -33.75
N ILE A 41 -26.45 -7.54 -34.63
CA ILE A 41 -25.50 -8.62 -34.98
C ILE A 41 -24.24 -8.07 -35.66
N ALA A 42 -24.38 -7.10 -36.57
CA ALA A 42 -23.25 -6.46 -37.23
C ALA A 42 -22.35 -5.69 -36.25
N LEU A 43 -22.93 -4.98 -35.28
CA LEU A 43 -22.17 -4.30 -34.22
C LEU A 43 -21.44 -5.30 -33.31
N LEU A 44 -22.09 -6.39 -32.91
CA LEU A 44 -21.48 -7.44 -32.09
C LEU A 44 -20.30 -8.11 -32.81
N LEU A 45 -20.46 -8.47 -34.09
CA LEU A 45 -19.37 -9.00 -34.93
C LEU A 45 -18.24 -7.98 -35.09
N CYS A 46 -18.55 -6.70 -35.28
CA CYS A 46 -17.54 -5.65 -35.38
C CYS A 46 -16.73 -5.51 -34.08
N CYS A 47 -17.38 -5.53 -32.91
CA CYS A 47 -16.71 -5.53 -31.61
C CYS A 47 -15.80 -6.75 -31.41
N VAL A 48 -16.27 -7.97 -31.75
CA VAL A 48 -15.46 -9.19 -31.63
C VAL A 48 -14.25 -9.13 -32.59
N LEU A 49 -14.44 -8.66 -33.83
CA LEU A 49 -13.35 -8.50 -34.80
C LEU A 49 -12.35 -7.42 -34.38
N LEU A 50 -12.80 -6.31 -33.77
CA LEU A 50 -11.93 -5.28 -33.20
C LEU A 50 -11.12 -5.82 -32.01
N GLN A 51 -11.74 -6.56 -31.09
CA GLN A 51 -11.03 -7.24 -30.00
C GLN A 51 -9.97 -8.22 -30.54
N HIS A 52 -10.32 -9.04 -31.53
CA HIS A 52 -9.38 -9.95 -32.18
C HIS A 52 -8.25 -9.23 -32.92
N ALA A 53 -8.53 -8.09 -33.55
CA ALA A 53 -7.53 -7.28 -34.25
C ALA A 53 -6.55 -6.63 -33.27
N VAL A 54 -7.02 -6.09 -32.14
CA VAL A 54 -6.17 -5.53 -31.08
C VAL A 54 -5.27 -6.60 -30.47
N VAL A 55 -5.82 -7.77 -30.11
CA VAL A 55 -5.03 -8.90 -29.58
C VAL A 55 -3.99 -9.38 -30.60
N ASN A 56 -4.35 -9.49 -31.89
CA ASN A 56 -3.41 -9.89 -32.93
C ASN A 56 -2.33 -8.83 -33.20
N GLN A 57 -2.64 -7.53 -33.15
CA GLN A 57 -1.63 -6.47 -33.28
C GLN A 57 -0.64 -6.50 -32.10
N SER A 58 -1.13 -6.65 -30.86
CA SER A 58 -0.26 -6.78 -29.68
C SER A 58 0.68 -7.98 -29.80
N ARG A 59 0.19 -9.13 -30.30
CA ARG A 59 1.01 -10.31 -30.56
C ARG A 59 2.07 -10.07 -31.65
N LEU A 60 1.70 -9.42 -32.76
CA LEU A 60 2.63 -9.12 -33.86
C LEU A 60 3.75 -8.17 -33.42
N PHE A 61 3.42 -7.16 -32.61
CA PHE A 61 4.39 -6.23 -32.02
C PHE A 61 5.36 -6.95 -31.06
N TYR A 62 4.85 -7.91 -30.29
CA TYR A 62 5.64 -8.74 -29.37
C TYR A 62 6.61 -9.68 -30.09
N GLU A 63 6.17 -10.39 -31.14
CA GLU A 63 7.05 -11.27 -31.92
C GLU A 63 8.14 -10.49 -32.68
N LEU A 64 7.84 -9.29 -33.20
CA LEU A 64 8.84 -8.35 -33.74
C LEU A 64 9.89 -7.93 -32.70
N HIS A 65 9.47 -7.63 -31.47
CA HIS A 65 10.38 -7.21 -30.41
C HIS A 65 11.24 -8.36 -29.87
N LEU A 66 10.72 -9.60 -29.85
CA LEU A 66 11.50 -10.80 -29.55
C LEU A 66 12.54 -11.10 -30.64
N GLN A 67 12.18 -10.97 -31.92
CA GLN A 67 13.14 -11.16 -33.01
C GLN A 67 14.30 -10.15 -32.93
N GLN A 68 14.03 -8.87 -32.66
CA GLN A 68 15.09 -7.86 -32.48
C GLN A 68 16.09 -8.21 -31.36
N ARG A 69 15.64 -8.79 -30.24
CA ARG A 69 16.57 -9.19 -29.14
C ARG A 69 17.44 -10.39 -29.52
N TYR A 70 16.94 -11.30 -30.35
CA TYR A 70 17.73 -12.45 -30.82
C TYR A 70 18.83 -12.04 -31.79
N THR A 71 18.59 -11.07 -32.69
CA THR A 71 19.62 -10.61 -33.64
C THR A 71 20.78 -9.90 -32.94
N VAL A 72 20.50 -9.03 -31.96
CA VAL A 72 21.55 -8.27 -31.24
C VAL A 72 22.45 -9.20 -30.42
N SER A 73 21.89 -10.26 -29.83
CA SER A 73 22.67 -11.20 -29.00
C SER A 73 23.67 -12.03 -29.83
N LEU A 74 23.36 -12.31 -31.10
CA LEU A 74 24.25 -13.06 -32.01
C LEU A 74 25.43 -12.23 -32.55
N GLU A 75 25.31 -10.90 -32.61
CA GLU A 75 26.41 -10.03 -33.06
C GLU A 75 27.47 -9.79 -31.96
N GLU A 76 27.07 -9.68 -30.70
CA GLU A 76 28.02 -9.46 -29.58
C GLU A 76 28.89 -10.68 -29.24
N GLU A 77 28.44 -11.90 -29.51
CA GLU A 77 29.17 -13.12 -29.15
C GLU A 77 30.35 -13.44 -30.11
N THR A 78 30.44 -12.75 -31.26
CA THR A 78 31.40 -13.07 -32.34
C THR A 78 32.72 -12.27 -32.27
N THR A 79 32.92 -11.35 -31.30
CA THR A 79 34.07 -10.39 -31.32
C THR A 79 35.01 -10.40 -30.10
N ARG A 80 34.98 -11.41 -29.21
CA ARG A 80 35.91 -11.49 -28.07
C ARG A 80 37.02 -12.54 -28.23
N THR A 81 38.12 -12.14 -28.86
CA THR A 81 39.42 -12.84 -28.74
C THR A 81 40.19 -12.38 -27.50
N PRO A 82 40.83 -13.28 -26.73
CA PRO A 82 41.54 -12.90 -25.51
C PRO A 82 42.99 -12.47 -25.79
N THR A 83 43.33 -11.20 -25.53
CA THR A 83 44.72 -10.71 -25.62
C THR A 83 45.44 -10.85 -24.28
N THR A 84 46.39 -11.79 -24.20
CA THR A 84 47.29 -11.94 -23.05
C THR A 84 48.21 -10.72 -22.93
N ARG A 85 48.27 -10.06 -21.76
CA ARG A 85 49.12 -8.87 -21.56
C ARG A 85 50.16 -9.07 -20.46
N THR A 86 51.42 -9.20 -20.89
CA THR A 86 52.60 -9.32 -20.03
C THR A 86 52.84 -8.05 -19.22
N MET A 87 53.18 -8.17 -17.94
CA MET A 87 53.65 -7.03 -17.14
C MET A 87 55.10 -6.68 -17.49
N ALA A 88 55.40 -5.40 -17.65
CA ALA A 88 56.75 -4.87 -17.68
C ALA A 88 56.91 -3.83 -16.56
N THR A 89 57.93 -4.01 -15.74
CA THR A 89 58.34 -3.06 -14.70
C THR A 89 59.13 -1.90 -15.29
N SER A 90 58.85 -0.67 -14.89
CA SER A 90 59.81 0.43 -15.00
C SER A 90 59.89 1.23 -13.71
N THR A 91 61.11 1.34 -13.19
CA THR A 91 61.52 2.27 -12.15
C THR A 91 61.84 3.63 -12.76
N THR A 92 61.45 4.71 -12.09
CA THR A 92 62.24 5.95 -12.07
C THR A 92 61.90 6.76 -10.82
N ALA A 93 62.92 7.26 -10.14
CA ALA A 93 62.81 8.21 -9.05
C ALA A 93 63.37 9.56 -9.48
N SER A 94 62.72 10.66 -9.08
CA SER A 94 63.37 11.97 -8.98
C SER A 94 62.65 12.83 -7.94
N SER A 95 63.43 13.61 -7.20
CA SER A 95 63.05 14.27 -5.95
C SER A 95 63.38 15.76 -5.96
N SER A 96 62.46 16.61 -5.47
CA SER A 96 62.72 17.94 -4.82
C SER A 96 61.38 18.68 -4.65
N SER A 97 60.82 18.89 -3.43
CA SER A 97 61.03 20.06 -2.55
C SER A 97 60.76 21.41 -3.25
N SER A 98 59.86 22.34 -2.88
CA SER A 98 59.39 22.88 -1.57
C SER A 98 58.23 23.90 -1.82
N LEU A 99 57.45 24.49 -0.89
CA LEU A 99 57.19 24.39 0.57
C LEU A 99 55.85 25.13 0.93
N ARG A 100 55.13 24.68 1.99
CA ARG A 100 54.14 25.41 2.85
C ARG A 100 52.97 26.23 2.25
N LYS A 101 51.74 25.81 2.60
CA LYS A 101 50.99 26.36 3.76
C LYS A 101 49.84 25.43 4.22
N LEU A 102 49.36 25.62 5.44
CA LEU A 102 48.45 24.73 6.17
C LEU A 102 46.99 24.84 5.70
N ALA A 103 46.27 23.71 5.61
CA ALA A 103 44.94 23.52 6.21
C ALA A 103 44.45 22.06 6.09
N ASN A 104 43.79 21.59 7.16
CA ASN A 104 42.83 20.47 7.24
C ASN A 104 43.26 19.05 6.82
N ASN A 105 43.57 18.25 7.85
CA ASN A 105 43.38 16.79 7.84
C ASN A 105 41.90 16.46 7.63
N THR A 106 41.56 15.86 6.49
CA THR A 106 40.47 14.89 6.38
C THR A 106 41.05 13.60 5.82
N ASP A 107 41.54 12.76 6.73
CA ASP A 107 42.16 11.49 6.39
C ASP A 107 41.13 10.60 5.67
N LYS A 108 41.54 10.09 4.51
CA LYS A 108 40.71 9.19 3.71
C LYS A 108 40.81 7.80 4.32
N THR A 109 39.99 7.55 5.34
CA THR A 109 39.72 6.19 5.82
C THR A 109 39.24 5.34 4.65
N LYS A 110 40.15 4.57 4.05
CA LYS A 110 39.82 3.46 3.17
C LYS A 110 38.85 2.57 3.94
N ARG A 111 37.56 2.59 3.60
CA ARG A 111 36.64 1.57 4.10
C ARG A 111 37.24 0.22 3.70
N PRO A 112 37.59 -0.66 4.65
CA PRO A 112 37.98 -2.00 4.27
C PRO A 112 36.79 -2.61 3.54
N SER A 113 37.03 -3.18 2.36
CA SER A 113 36.07 -4.11 1.78
C SER A 113 36.04 -5.32 2.71
N GLN A 114 35.15 -5.28 3.68
CA GLN A 114 34.77 -6.46 4.44
C GLN A 114 34.16 -7.41 3.42
N ARG A 115 34.93 -8.44 3.03
CA ARG A 115 34.30 -9.71 2.68
C ARG A 115 33.33 -10.00 3.81
N MET A 116 32.05 -10.20 3.49
CA MET A 116 31.11 -10.83 4.40
C MET A 116 31.62 -12.24 4.71
N THR A 117 32.52 -12.36 5.68
CA THR A 117 32.81 -13.64 6.32
C THR A 117 31.52 -14.08 6.98
N THR A 118 30.98 -15.19 6.50
CA THR A 118 29.70 -15.77 6.86
C THR A 118 29.66 -16.10 8.36
N LEU A 119 29.27 -15.12 9.17
CA LEU A 119 29.27 -15.18 10.64
C LEU A 119 27.90 -14.83 11.25
N GLY A 120 26.84 -14.97 10.46
CA GLY A 120 25.58 -15.49 11.01
C GLY A 120 25.70 -17.00 11.04
N THR A 121 25.62 -17.61 12.22
CA THR A 121 25.43 -19.07 12.31
C THR A 121 24.08 -19.38 11.69
N ILE A 122 24.08 -20.03 10.52
CA ILE A 122 22.85 -20.59 9.97
C ILE A 122 22.47 -21.76 10.87
N VAL A 123 21.56 -21.50 11.81
CA VAL A 123 20.99 -22.54 12.68
C VAL A 123 19.97 -23.31 11.84
N HIS A 124 20.45 -24.35 11.15
CA HIS A 124 19.60 -25.44 10.68
C HIS A 124 19.23 -26.27 11.90
N ASP A 125 18.11 -25.95 12.55
CA ASP A 125 17.80 -26.42 13.91
C ASP A 125 17.49 -27.94 14.01
N ASP A 126 17.23 -28.59 12.86
CA ASP A 126 16.70 -29.95 12.79
C ASP A 126 17.15 -30.76 11.53
N GLY A 127 18.01 -30.19 10.69
CA GLY A 127 18.38 -30.81 9.41
C GLY A 127 17.31 -30.71 8.31
N THR A 128 16.31 -29.82 8.47
CA THR A 128 15.42 -29.45 7.36
C THR A 128 16.20 -28.89 6.16
N PRO A 129 15.74 -29.16 4.92
CA PRO A 129 16.38 -28.68 3.71
C PRO A 129 16.43 -27.15 3.67
N ASP A 130 17.37 -26.59 2.89
CA ASP A 130 17.73 -25.16 2.75
C ASP A 130 16.55 -24.19 2.48
N THR A 131 15.64 -24.05 3.43
CA THR A 131 14.33 -23.41 3.27
C THR A 131 14.06 -22.35 4.31
N VAL A 132 14.78 -22.36 5.43
CA VAL A 132 14.76 -21.37 6.50
C VAL A 132 16.20 -20.92 6.82
N VAL A 133 16.40 -19.61 7.05
CA VAL A 133 17.67 -19.05 7.55
C VAL A 133 17.35 -18.06 8.67
N CYS A 134 18.04 -18.20 9.80
CA CYS A 134 17.80 -17.42 11.01
C CYS A 134 19.03 -16.59 11.41
N TRP A 135 18.78 -15.41 11.98
CA TRP A 135 19.79 -14.53 12.56
C TRP A 135 19.41 -14.10 13.97
N ARG A 136 20.41 -13.84 14.83
CA ARG A 136 20.17 -13.14 16.11
C ARG A 136 19.80 -11.70 15.83
N TRP A 137 18.96 -11.10 16.68
CA TRP A 137 18.62 -9.67 16.65
C TRP A 137 19.83 -8.71 16.77
N SER A 138 21.02 -9.20 17.10
CA SER A 138 22.27 -8.45 17.09
C SER A 138 22.88 -8.26 15.69
N TYR A 139 22.47 -9.06 14.71
CA TYR A 139 22.87 -8.93 13.31
C TYR A 139 21.83 -8.13 12.52
N ARG A 140 22.28 -7.48 11.45
CA ARG A 140 21.39 -6.84 10.46
C ARG A 140 21.47 -7.64 9.17
N SER A 141 20.35 -8.19 8.73
CA SER A 141 20.23 -8.96 7.48
C SER A 141 19.66 -8.14 6.33
N ASP A 142 19.53 -6.82 6.48
CA ASP A 142 18.87 -5.92 5.53
C ASP A 142 19.48 -5.99 4.12
N GLU A 143 20.82 -5.97 4.02
CA GLU A 143 21.56 -6.12 2.77
C GLU A 143 21.34 -7.50 2.14
N TRP A 144 21.42 -8.57 2.95
CA TRP A 144 21.17 -9.94 2.48
C TRP A 144 19.74 -10.08 1.95
N TRP A 145 18.73 -9.59 2.68
CA TRP A 145 17.32 -9.74 2.29
C TRP A 145 16.95 -8.87 1.08
N THR A 146 17.56 -7.69 0.95
CA THR A 146 17.46 -6.86 -0.26
C THR A 146 17.82 -7.69 -1.51
N HIS A 147 18.91 -8.46 -1.44
CA HIS A 147 19.44 -9.28 -2.54
C HIS A 147 18.91 -10.72 -2.60
N ASN A 148 17.99 -11.11 -1.71
CA ASN A 148 17.36 -12.43 -1.68
C ASN A 148 15.83 -12.30 -1.82
N PRO A 149 15.33 -11.83 -2.98
CA PRO A 149 13.92 -11.50 -3.16
C PRO A 149 12.99 -12.71 -3.05
N THR A 150 13.46 -13.93 -3.31
CA THR A 150 12.68 -15.17 -3.21
C THR A 150 12.49 -15.67 -1.76
N TRP A 151 12.87 -14.87 -0.77
CA TRP A 151 12.71 -15.15 0.65
C TRP A 151 11.80 -14.10 1.32
N LYS A 152 10.95 -14.56 2.23
CA LYS A 152 10.07 -13.70 3.06
C LYS A 152 10.28 -13.95 4.55
N ARG A 153 9.81 -13.01 5.38
CA ARG A 153 9.81 -13.18 6.84
C ARG A 153 9.05 -14.47 7.22
N SER A 154 9.62 -15.22 8.14
CA SER A 154 9.02 -16.37 8.82
C SER A 154 8.74 -15.94 10.26
N HIS A 155 8.95 -16.83 11.21
CA HIS A 155 8.84 -16.60 12.64
C HIS A 155 9.97 -15.71 13.20
N ALA A 156 9.70 -15.13 14.37
CA ALA A 156 10.69 -14.48 15.22
C ALA A 156 10.36 -14.76 16.70
N ASN A 157 11.39 -14.74 17.56
CA ASN A 157 11.28 -14.91 19.00
C ASN A 157 12.21 -13.91 19.73
N ASP A 158 12.31 -13.96 21.06
CA ASP A 158 13.13 -13.03 21.85
C ASP A 158 14.63 -12.99 21.48
N THR A 159 15.13 -14.01 20.80
CA THR A 159 16.57 -14.22 20.55
C THR A 159 16.97 -14.14 19.07
N HIS A 160 16.11 -14.63 18.18
CA HIS A 160 16.37 -14.77 16.75
C HIS A 160 15.14 -14.43 15.91
N TYR A 161 15.38 -14.14 14.64
CA TYR A 161 14.37 -13.91 13.62
C TYR A 161 14.77 -14.63 12.33
N CYS A 162 13.78 -15.13 11.58
CA CYS A 162 14.01 -16.08 10.50
C CYS A 162 13.31 -15.70 9.20
N TYR A 163 13.94 -16.05 8.08
CA TYR A 163 13.35 -15.94 6.74
C TYR A 163 13.14 -17.33 6.17
N GLN A 164 12.12 -17.48 5.33
CA GLN A 164 11.85 -18.71 4.61
C GLN A 164 11.72 -18.47 3.10
N LYS A 165 12.10 -19.47 2.30
CA LYS A 165 11.86 -19.47 0.86
C LYS A 165 10.35 -19.37 0.58
N ILE A 166 9.99 -18.55 -0.39
CA ILE A 166 8.62 -18.39 -0.85
C ILE A 166 8.20 -19.68 -1.59
N GLN A 167 7.20 -20.38 -1.04
CA GLN A 167 6.71 -21.65 -1.58
C GLN A 167 5.83 -21.47 -2.82
N ASN A 168 5.15 -20.32 -2.96
CA ASN A 168 4.36 -20.01 -4.14
C ASN A 168 5.29 -19.59 -5.29
N GLN A 169 5.43 -20.45 -6.29
CA GLN A 169 6.35 -20.20 -7.42
C GLN A 169 5.98 -18.94 -8.23
N ARG A 170 4.69 -18.59 -8.37
CA ARG A 170 4.28 -17.35 -9.05
C ARG A 170 4.72 -16.11 -8.27
N GLN A 171 4.54 -16.11 -6.94
CA GLN A 171 5.04 -15.03 -6.06
C GLN A 171 6.57 -14.90 -6.15
N ALA A 172 7.29 -16.02 -6.06
CA ALA A 172 8.76 -16.03 -6.13
C ALA A 172 9.28 -15.50 -7.48
N THR A 173 8.66 -15.91 -8.60
CA THR A 173 8.97 -15.42 -9.94
C THR A 173 8.69 -13.93 -10.08
N LEU A 174 7.54 -13.43 -9.60
CA LEU A 174 7.22 -12.00 -9.60
C LEU A 174 8.27 -11.19 -8.82
N TYR A 175 8.68 -11.65 -7.64
CA TYR A 175 9.67 -10.96 -6.80
C TYR A 175 11.05 -10.95 -7.45
N GLN A 176 11.45 -12.04 -8.11
CA GLN A 176 12.69 -12.09 -8.88
C GLN A 176 12.64 -11.14 -10.08
N ALA A 177 11.51 -11.06 -10.80
CA ALA A 177 11.34 -10.16 -11.94
C ALA A 177 11.40 -8.68 -11.52
N ILE A 178 10.74 -8.30 -10.42
CA ILE A 178 10.86 -6.96 -9.84
C ILE A 178 12.32 -6.69 -9.46
N TYR A 179 12.95 -7.57 -8.67
CA TYR A 179 14.34 -7.40 -8.26
C TYR A 179 15.32 -7.27 -9.44
N ASP A 180 15.11 -8.02 -10.52
CA ASP A 180 15.98 -7.97 -11.69
C ASP A 180 15.90 -6.61 -12.39
N VAL A 181 14.70 -6.03 -12.52
CA VAL A 181 14.53 -4.64 -13.02
C VAL A 181 15.13 -3.63 -12.06
N GLN A 182 14.98 -3.82 -10.75
CA GLN A 182 15.32 -2.83 -9.73
C GLN A 182 16.80 -2.82 -9.29
N PHE A 183 17.49 -3.95 -9.38
CA PHE A 183 18.85 -4.13 -8.87
C PHE A 183 19.79 -4.73 -9.91
N ARG A 184 19.44 -5.85 -10.55
CA ARG A 184 20.35 -6.55 -11.48
C ARG A 184 20.60 -5.72 -12.74
N ASN A 185 19.53 -5.40 -13.45
CA ASN A 185 19.52 -4.77 -14.78
C ASN A 185 19.19 -3.27 -14.73
N ALA A 186 19.08 -2.69 -13.53
CA ALA A 186 18.61 -1.31 -13.34
C ALA A 186 19.49 -0.27 -14.06
N ASP A 187 18.89 0.44 -15.03
CA ASP A 187 19.42 1.64 -15.67
C ASP A 187 18.94 2.89 -14.94
N CYS A 188 19.81 3.47 -14.11
CA CYS A 188 19.49 4.63 -13.29
C CYS A 188 19.33 5.95 -14.08
N LYS A 189 19.56 5.95 -15.40
CA LYS A 189 19.20 7.09 -16.26
C LYS A 189 17.71 7.12 -16.61
N LYS A 190 17.03 5.97 -16.49
CA LYS A 190 15.64 5.74 -16.89
C LYS A 190 14.74 5.40 -15.70
N ILE A 191 15.00 6.03 -14.54
CA ILE A 191 14.20 5.82 -13.33
C ILE A 191 12.77 6.33 -13.54
N PHE A 192 11.79 5.50 -13.19
CA PHE A 192 10.39 5.85 -13.04
C PHE A 192 10.15 6.35 -11.61
N ARG A 193 9.59 7.56 -11.45
CA ARG A 193 9.42 8.22 -10.15
C ARG A 193 7.97 8.43 -9.76
N ARG A 194 7.69 8.35 -8.45
CA ARG A 194 6.43 8.81 -7.85
C ARG A 194 6.69 9.48 -6.51
N ASP A 195 5.99 10.58 -6.24
CA ASP A 195 5.88 11.16 -4.90
C ASP A 195 4.97 10.30 -4.01
N MET A 196 5.18 10.34 -2.70
CA MET A 196 4.22 9.82 -1.73
C MET A 196 3.02 10.79 -1.69
N TRP A 197 1.78 10.27 -1.74
CA TRP A 197 0.59 11.13 -1.68
C TRP A 197 0.42 11.79 -0.30
N SER A 198 0.96 11.18 0.75
CA SER A 198 0.78 11.56 2.15
C SER A 198 -0.70 11.78 2.51
N SER A 199 -1.56 10.93 1.94
CA SER A 199 -3.01 10.87 2.17
C SER A 199 -3.41 9.72 3.10
N GLY A 200 -2.47 8.84 3.44
CA GLY A 200 -2.62 7.78 4.43
C GLY A 200 -2.05 6.45 3.97
N TYR A 201 -1.65 5.63 4.93
CA TYR A 201 -0.80 4.45 4.71
C TYR A 201 -1.30 3.54 3.57
N GLY A 202 -2.58 3.19 3.57
CA GLY A 202 -3.15 2.34 2.53
C GLY A 202 -3.20 2.98 1.14
N ALA A 203 -3.44 4.30 1.06
CA ALA A 203 -3.48 5.02 -0.21
C ALA A 203 -2.07 5.25 -0.77
N ASP A 204 -1.13 5.64 0.08
CA ASP A 204 0.29 5.76 -0.26
C ASP A 204 0.84 4.45 -0.84
N PHE A 205 0.56 3.32 -0.18
CA PHE A 205 1.02 2.04 -0.70
C PHE A 205 0.29 1.59 -1.98
N THR A 206 -0.96 2.01 -2.23
CA THR A 206 -1.58 1.85 -3.57
C THR A 206 -0.76 2.55 -4.64
N ASN A 207 -0.29 3.77 -4.38
CA ASN A 207 0.54 4.54 -5.31
C ASN A 207 1.93 3.91 -5.53
N VAL A 208 2.59 3.47 -4.45
CA VAL A 208 3.87 2.75 -4.47
C VAL A 208 3.74 1.44 -5.27
N ASN A 209 2.73 0.63 -4.98
CA ASN A 209 2.51 -0.66 -5.65
C ASN A 209 2.25 -0.50 -7.14
N ARG A 210 1.38 0.46 -7.52
CA ARG A 210 1.12 0.77 -8.93
C ARG A 210 2.40 1.23 -9.63
N GLY A 211 3.22 2.05 -8.96
CA GLY A 211 4.48 2.50 -9.53
C GLY A 211 5.51 1.39 -9.73
N LEU A 212 5.68 0.52 -8.73
CA LEU A 212 6.58 -0.63 -8.79
C LEU A 212 6.14 -1.66 -9.85
N TYR A 213 4.83 -1.86 -10.01
CA TYR A 213 4.25 -2.70 -11.07
C TYR A 213 4.52 -2.14 -12.47
N GLN A 214 4.21 -0.86 -12.70
CA GLN A 214 4.47 -0.19 -13.98
C GLN A 214 5.97 -0.20 -14.32
N ALA A 215 6.83 0.04 -13.33
CA ALA A 215 8.27 -0.05 -13.47
C ALA A 215 8.75 -1.45 -13.92
N ALA A 216 8.20 -2.52 -13.33
CA ALA A 216 8.46 -3.89 -13.77
C ALA A 216 7.94 -4.18 -15.18
N LEU A 217 6.74 -3.70 -15.55
CA LEU A 217 6.17 -3.81 -16.89
C LEU A 217 7.06 -3.15 -17.95
N PHE A 218 7.50 -1.92 -17.69
CA PHE A 218 8.32 -1.13 -18.62
C PHE A 218 9.82 -1.42 -18.53
N GLN A 219 10.25 -2.37 -17.70
CA GLN A 219 11.66 -2.74 -17.48
C GLN A 219 12.53 -1.56 -17.05
N ARG A 220 12.00 -0.71 -16.17
CA ARG A 220 12.63 0.51 -15.66
C ARG A 220 12.72 0.50 -14.13
N PRO A 221 13.80 1.02 -13.51
CA PRO A 221 13.86 1.13 -12.05
C PRO A 221 12.76 2.04 -11.51
N PHE A 222 12.23 1.75 -10.33
CA PHE A 222 11.28 2.56 -9.58
C PHE A 222 11.99 3.26 -8.44
N GLN A 223 11.71 4.55 -8.23
CA GLN A 223 12.21 5.29 -7.08
C GLN A 223 11.14 6.22 -6.50
N ILE A 224 11.13 6.33 -5.18
CA ILE A 224 10.33 7.35 -4.48
C ILE A 224 11.03 8.69 -4.62
N SER A 225 10.26 9.72 -4.95
CA SER A 225 10.72 11.10 -5.01
C SER A 225 11.01 11.64 -3.61
N ASP A 226 12.14 12.33 -3.45
CA ASP A 226 12.56 13.04 -2.23
C ASP A 226 12.04 14.48 -2.16
N TYR A 227 11.26 14.91 -3.16
CA TYR A 227 10.76 16.28 -3.26
C TYR A 227 9.78 16.63 -2.13
N TYR A 228 8.89 15.71 -1.77
CA TYR A 228 7.95 15.87 -0.65
C TYR A 228 8.26 14.87 0.48
N PRO A 229 8.36 15.30 1.75
CA PRO A 229 8.47 14.39 2.87
C PRO A 229 7.21 13.54 3.00
N TRP A 230 7.37 12.27 3.34
CA TRP A 230 6.25 11.39 3.66
C TRP A 230 5.75 11.69 5.07
N HIS A 231 4.43 11.86 5.25
CA HIS A 231 3.86 12.23 6.56
C HIS A 231 4.02 11.17 7.68
N TYR A 232 4.44 9.95 7.35
CA TYR A 232 4.85 8.93 8.31
C TYR A 232 6.34 8.96 8.64
N ALA A 233 7.13 9.87 8.05
CA ALA A 233 8.57 9.98 8.23
C ALA A 233 9.04 11.40 8.60
N ALA A 234 8.25 12.44 8.33
CA ALA A 234 8.46 13.79 8.84
C ALA A 234 7.14 14.59 8.87
N GLY A 235 7.14 15.77 9.51
CA GLY A 235 6.00 16.67 9.53
C GLY A 235 5.74 17.36 8.19
N LYS A 236 4.47 17.72 7.95
CA LYS A 236 4.03 18.52 6.79
C LYS A 236 4.13 20.03 6.98
N ASP A 237 4.37 20.51 8.21
CA ASP A 237 4.41 21.94 8.49
C ASP A 237 5.63 22.57 7.79
N ASP A 238 5.42 23.19 6.63
CA ASP A 238 6.48 23.77 5.77
C ASP A 238 7.39 24.78 6.50
N ASN A 239 6.88 25.41 7.57
CA ASN A 239 7.61 26.36 8.41
C ASN A 239 8.42 25.69 9.54
N LEU A 240 8.29 24.38 9.73
CA LEU A 240 8.98 23.56 10.74
C LEU A 240 9.92 22.55 10.08
N ALA A 241 10.70 23.02 9.09
CA ALA A 241 11.90 22.36 8.56
C ALA A 241 13.04 22.21 9.60
N ASN A 242 12.72 22.10 10.89
CA ASN A 242 13.60 21.57 11.91
C ASN A 242 13.79 20.07 11.62
N GLU A 243 14.90 19.74 10.94
CA GLU A 243 15.35 18.37 10.63
C GLU A 243 15.33 17.44 11.85
N THR A 244 15.40 18.01 13.06
CA THR A 244 15.31 17.32 14.36
C THR A 244 14.04 16.51 14.60
N MET A 245 12.98 16.69 13.80
CA MET A 245 11.70 15.96 13.95
C MET A 245 11.45 14.89 12.87
N ALA A 246 12.40 14.62 11.98
CA ALA A 246 12.27 13.51 11.03
C ALA A 246 12.62 12.15 11.66
N ALA A 247 11.96 11.08 11.22
CA ALA A 247 12.28 9.70 11.58
C ALA A 247 13.66 9.27 11.06
N CYS A 248 14.07 9.78 9.91
CA CYS A 248 15.40 9.59 9.32
C CYS A 248 15.71 10.69 8.27
N PRO A 249 16.98 10.82 7.82
CA PRO A 249 17.37 11.88 6.89
C PRO A 249 16.69 11.88 5.51
N THR A 250 16.25 10.74 4.99
CA THR A 250 15.56 10.69 3.68
C THR A 250 14.12 11.19 3.75
N ARG A 251 13.51 11.19 4.95
CA ARG A 251 12.12 11.66 5.20
C ARG A 251 11.06 10.94 4.35
N ASP A 252 11.35 9.72 3.89
CA ASP A 252 10.53 8.92 2.99
C ASP A 252 10.25 7.51 3.58
N MET A 253 9.70 6.60 2.77
CA MET A 253 9.44 5.22 3.21
C MET A 253 10.71 4.41 3.51
N TYR A 254 11.89 4.81 3.01
CA TYR A 254 13.16 4.15 3.29
C TYR A 254 13.72 4.48 4.67
N CYS A 255 13.05 5.32 5.45
CA CYS A 255 13.25 5.31 6.90
C CYS A 255 12.93 3.93 7.51
N TYR A 256 12.00 3.17 6.93
CA TYR A 256 11.37 1.99 7.56
C TYR A 256 11.53 0.68 6.80
N PHE A 257 11.50 0.78 5.46
CA PHE A 257 11.50 -0.36 4.56
C PHE A 257 12.85 -0.48 3.83
N LEU A 258 13.14 -1.65 3.27
CA LEU A 258 14.30 -1.85 2.42
C LEU A 258 14.18 -0.98 1.15
N PRO A 259 15.31 -0.52 0.56
CA PRO A 259 15.30 0.16 -0.73
C PRO A 259 14.55 -0.66 -1.80
N LEU A 260 13.72 -0.01 -2.62
CA LEU A 260 13.05 -0.69 -3.73
C LEU A 260 13.97 -0.87 -4.94
N THR A 261 15.05 -0.08 -5.04
CA THR A 261 16.02 -0.04 -6.15
C THR A 261 17.45 0.19 -5.65
N LYS A 262 18.46 -0.11 -6.49
CA LYS A 262 19.84 0.34 -6.29
C LYS A 262 20.08 1.79 -6.72
N CYS A 263 19.16 2.39 -7.47
CA CYS A 263 19.37 3.70 -8.06
C CYS A 263 19.26 4.82 -7.02
N PRO A 264 20.17 5.82 -7.04
CA PRO A 264 20.19 6.86 -6.03
C PRO A 264 18.96 7.78 -6.11
N VAL A 265 18.58 8.28 -4.94
CA VAL A 265 17.63 9.37 -4.77
C VAL A 265 18.23 10.66 -5.38
N GLY A 266 17.40 11.52 -5.97
CA GLY A 266 17.85 12.79 -6.58
C GLY A 266 18.50 12.73 -7.99
N GLU A 267 18.84 11.57 -8.55
CA GLU A 267 19.45 11.48 -9.91
C GLU A 267 18.41 11.77 -11.02
N GLN A 268 18.31 13.04 -11.43
CA GLN A 268 17.36 13.48 -12.47
C GLN A 268 17.47 12.60 -13.73
N SER A 269 16.32 12.12 -14.23
CA SER A 269 16.29 11.45 -15.53
C SER A 269 16.66 12.46 -16.62
N SER A 270 17.62 12.13 -17.48
CA SER A 270 17.97 12.96 -18.63
C SER A 270 16.85 13.01 -19.67
N GLU A 271 15.89 12.09 -19.57
CA GLU A 271 14.67 12.07 -20.38
C GLU A 271 13.60 12.92 -19.67
N ASN A 272 13.21 14.02 -20.31
CA ASN A 272 12.02 14.81 -19.99
C ASN A 272 10.77 13.99 -20.35
N GLU A 273 10.48 12.94 -19.59
CA GLU A 273 9.27 12.17 -19.81
C GLU A 273 8.04 13.03 -19.53
N THR A 274 7.23 13.20 -20.56
CA THR A 274 5.91 13.81 -20.44
C THR A 274 5.04 12.91 -19.57
N LEU A 275 4.66 13.42 -18.39
CA LEU A 275 3.78 12.78 -17.40
C LEU A 275 2.53 12.09 -18.00
N LEU A 276 2.05 12.53 -19.18
CA LEU A 276 0.89 11.96 -19.88
C LEU A 276 0.98 10.44 -20.11
N ASP A 277 2.13 9.90 -20.52
CA ASP A 277 2.23 8.47 -20.86
C ASP A 277 2.03 7.56 -19.63
N VAL A 278 2.30 8.10 -18.44
CA VAL A 278 2.19 7.40 -17.15
C VAL A 278 0.75 7.31 -16.66
N PHE A 279 -0.06 8.35 -16.93
CA PHE A 279 -1.48 8.39 -16.57
C PHE A 279 -2.33 7.51 -17.50
N HIS A 280 -1.97 7.38 -18.78
CA HIS A 280 -2.74 6.55 -19.72
C HIS A 280 -2.43 5.04 -19.65
N ALA A 281 -1.33 4.63 -19.03
CA ALA A 281 -0.97 3.22 -18.80
C ALA A 281 -1.78 2.53 -17.68
N GLU A 282 -3.07 2.87 -17.51
CA GLU A 282 -3.89 2.44 -16.36
C GLU A 282 -4.47 1.02 -16.45
N PHE A 283 -4.45 0.38 -17.63
CA PHE A 283 -5.27 -0.81 -17.89
C PHE A 283 -4.57 -1.94 -18.66
N THR A 284 -3.23 -1.98 -18.73
CA THR A 284 -2.50 -3.04 -19.46
C THR A 284 -2.10 -4.22 -18.55
N PRO A 285 -2.63 -5.44 -18.76
CA PRO A 285 -2.18 -6.65 -18.05
C PRO A 285 -0.68 -6.91 -18.21
N LEU A 286 -0.01 -7.34 -17.14
CA LEU A 286 1.38 -7.76 -17.19
C LEU A 286 1.45 -9.21 -17.67
N VAL A 287 2.23 -9.47 -18.72
CA VAL A 287 2.43 -10.81 -19.28
C VAL A 287 3.79 -11.35 -18.84
N LEU A 288 3.86 -12.01 -17.67
CA LEU A 288 5.11 -12.58 -17.12
C LEU A 288 5.38 -13.99 -17.67
N HIS A 289 5.67 -14.07 -18.98
CA HIS A 289 5.96 -15.31 -19.72
C HIS A 289 4.83 -16.36 -19.75
N ASN A 290 4.89 -17.25 -20.74
CA ASN A 290 4.06 -18.47 -20.86
C ASN A 290 2.53 -18.28 -20.80
N ASN A 291 1.99 -17.27 -21.51
CA ASN A 291 0.55 -17.02 -21.71
C ASN A 291 -0.30 -16.73 -20.46
N ASP A 292 0.28 -16.69 -19.25
CA ASP A 292 -0.41 -16.22 -18.04
C ASP A 292 -0.51 -14.68 -18.08
N THR A 293 -1.69 -14.15 -18.45
CA THR A 293 -2.02 -12.73 -18.34
C THR A 293 -2.47 -12.39 -16.92
N TYR A 294 -1.74 -11.51 -16.23
CA TYR A 294 -2.16 -11.02 -14.92
C TYR A 294 -3.03 -9.77 -15.10
N GLU A 295 -4.32 -9.85 -14.75
CA GLU A 295 -5.14 -8.66 -14.58
C GLU A 295 -4.58 -7.82 -13.43
N ILE A 296 -4.46 -6.49 -13.65
CA ILE A 296 -3.91 -5.51 -12.69
C ILE A 296 -4.61 -5.57 -11.32
N TRP A 297 -5.86 -6.04 -11.30
CA TRP A 297 -6.75 -6.08 -10.16
C TRP A 297 -6.88 -7.46 -9.51
N ASP A 298 -6.02 -8.44 -9.85
CA ASP A 298 -5.86 -9.62 -9.01
C ASP A 298 -5.37 -9.19 -7.62
N GLU A 299 -6.27 -9.29 -6.62
CA GLU A 299 -5.99 -8.94 -5.22
C GLU A 299 -4.72 -9.63 -4.70
N THR A 300 -4.41 -10.83 -5.22
CA THR A 300 -3.24 -11.64 -4.88
C THR A 300 -1.95 -11.00 -5.37
N VAL A 301 -1.90 -10.58 -6.64
CA VAL A 301 -0.73 -9.90 -7.21
C VAL A 301 -0.51 -8.56 -6.52
N TYR A 302 -1.57 -7.79 -6.32
CA TYR A 302 -1.49 -6.52 -5.59
C TYR A 302 -0.95 -6.73 -4.17
N HIS A 303 -1.42 -7.75 -3.46
CA HIS A 303 -0.93 -8.11 -2.13
C HIS A 303 0.55 -8.53 -2.14
N TRP A 304 0.99 -9.31 -3.13
CA TRP A 304 2.40 -9.67 -3.27
C TRP A 304 3.28 -8.44 -3.51
N ILE A 305 2.87 -7.51 -4.36
CA ILE A 305 3.64 -6.28 -4.63
C ILE A 305 3.71 -5.42 -3.36
N PHE A 306 2.62 -5.33 -2.60
CA PHE A 306 2.61 -4.71 -1.28
C PHE A 306 3.61 -5.37 -0.31
N GLU A 307 3.60 -6.70 -0.20
CA GLU A 307 4.55 -7.45 0.64
C GLU A 307 6.02 -7.22 0.23
N TYR A 308 6.32 -7.11 -1.08
CA TYR A 308 7.66 -6.79 -1.57
C TYR A 308 8.07 -5.34 -1.25
N ALA A 309 7.14 -4.40 -1.40
CA ALA A 309 7.37 -2.98 -1.16
C ALA A 309 7.48 -2.63 0.33
N THR A 310 6.84 -3.42 1.19
CA THR A 310 6.85 -3.25 2.66
C THR A 310 7.80 -4.20 3.39
N ARG A 311 8.82 -4.73 2.71
CA ARG A 311 9.92 -5.48 3.37
C ARG A 311 10.60 -4.56 4.39
N THR A 312 10.39 -4.82 5.67
CA THR A 312 10.83 -3.98 6.78
C THR A 312 12.33 -4.08 7.03
N GLN A 313 12.95 -2.99 7.50
CA GLN A 313 14.30 -3.08 8.04
C GLN A 313 14.30 -3.88 9.36
N THR A 314 15.39 -4.61 9.62
CA THR A 314 15.56 -5.52 10.76
C THR A 314 15.22 -4.84 12.09
N TRP A 315 15.66 -3.59 12.26
CA TRP A 315 15.43 -2.82 13.49
C TRP A 315 13.93 -2.51 13.71
N LEU A 316 13.17 -2.25 12.65
CA LEU A 316 11.74 -1.95 12.73
C LEU A 316 10.95 -3.22 12.96
N TRP A 317 11.31 -4.33 12.30
CA TRP A 317 10.71 -5.63 12.58
C TRP A 317 10.92 -6.02 14.05
N ARG A 318 12.13 -5.82 14.59
CA ARG A 318 12.38 -6.01 16.02
C ARG A 318 11.47 -5.13 16.89
N LYS A 319 11.36 -3.83 16.58
CA LYS A 319 10.51 -2.89 17.33
C LYS A 319 9.03 -3.30 17.28
N VAL A 320 8.53 -3.79 16.15
CA VAL A 320 7.17 -4.35 15.99
C VAL A 320 6.99 -5.65 16.78
N TYR A 321 7.98 -6.55 16.77
CA TYR A 321 7.97 -7.77 17.59
C TYR A 321 7.88 -7.44 19.09
N GLU A 322 8.81 -6.61 19.60
CA GLU A 322 8.82 -6.18 21.00
C GLU A 322 7.52 -5.45 21.39
N TYR A 323 6.95 -4.65 20.48
CA TYR A 323 5.67 -3.96 20.70
C TYR A 323 4.50 -4.93 20.81
N THR A 324 4.37 -5.88 19.90
CA THR A 324 3.28 -6.87 19.91
C THR A 324 3.34 -7.80 21.13
N GLN A 325 4.53 -8.22 21.57
CA GLN A 325 4.66 -9.05 22.78
C GLN A 325 4.28 -8.32 24.08
N THR A 326 4.49 -7.00 24.15
CA THR A 326 4.38 -6.23 25.40
C THR A 326 3.11 -5.40 25.53
N ARG A 327 2.46 -4.99 24.43
CA ARG A 327 1.39 -3.97 24.46
C ARG A 327 -0.03 -4.53 24.53
N LEU A 328 -0.30 -5.65 23.87
CA LEU A 328 -1.65 -6.22 23.82
C LEU A 328 -1.58 -7.72 23.58
N ARG A 329 -2.13 -8.51 24.51
CA ARG A 329 -2.38 -9.94 24.29
C ARG A 329 -3.82 -10.11 23.85
N LEU A 330 -4.02 -10.63 22.64
CA LEU A 330 -5.35 -10.91 22.13
C LEU A 330 -5.91 -12.18 22.80
N THR A 331 -7.17 -12.12 23.22
CA THR A 331 -7.92 -13.26 23.76
C THR A 331 -8.69 -13.90 22.61
N THR A 332 -8.44 -15.17 22.32
CA THR A 332 -9.07 -15.91 21.22
C THR A 332 -10.18 -16.85 21.73
N PRO A 333 -11.23 -17.15 20.94
CA PRO A 333 -11.51 -16.62 19.61
C PRO A 333 -11.84 -15.13 19.63
N CYS A 334 -11.44 -14.39 18.59
CA CYS A 334 -11.70 -12.96 18.45
C CYS A 334 -12.07 -12.55 17.04
N MET A 335 -12.70 -11.38 16.95
CA MET A 335 -12.92 -10.65 15.71
C MET A 335 -12.22 -9.29 15.74
N VAL A 336 -11.91 -8.76 14.56
CA VAL A 336 -11.40 -7.39 14.38
C VAL A 336 -12.57 -6.46 14.07
N MET A 337 -12.56 -5.27 14.66
CA MET A 337 -13.49 -4.18 14.31
C MET A 337 -12.67 -2.96 13.91
N HIS A 338 -12.70 -2.58 12.63
CA HIS A 338 -11.97 -1.42 12.12
C HIS A 338 -12.89 -0.22 11.89
N VAL A 339 -12.81 0.75 12.81
CA VAL A 339 -13.64 1.96 12.84
C VAL A 339 -12.81 3.17 12.42
N ARG A 340 -13.06 3.68 11.21
CA ARG A 340 -12.42 4.87 10.62
C ARG A 340 -13.33 6.09 10.80
N ARG A 341 -12.84 7.15 11.45
CA ARG A 341 -13.66 8.34 11.76
C ARG A 341 -13.00 9.70 11.58
N ALA A 342 -11.68 9.86 11.66
CA ALA A 342 -11.06 11.19 11.63
C ALA A 342 -11.26 11.92 10.29
N ASP A 343 -11.49 11.18 9.20
CA ASP A 343 -11.77 11.71 7.85
C ASP A 343 -13.26 11.75 7.46
N VAL A 344 -14.19 11.53 8.40
CA VAL A 344 -15.63 11.79 8.23
C VAL A 344 -15.89 13.25 7.79
N ILE A 345 -14.93 14.13 8.08
CA ILE A 345 -15.04 15.58 7.97
C ILE A 345 -14.11 16.07 6.82
N GLN A 346 -14.14 15.36 5.70
CA GLN A 346 -13.55 15.83 4.43
C GLN A 346 -14.34 17.05 3.90
N HIS A 347 -13.69 17.84 3.04
CA HIS A 347 -14.30 19.03 2.42
C HIS A 347 -15.64 18.68 1.76
N ASP A 348 -16.69 19.34 2.27
CA ASP A 348 -18.08 19.38 1.82
C ASP A 348 -18.53 18.14 1.01
N ASP A 349 -18.44 18.18 -0.33
CA ASP A 349 -18.91 17.14 -1.26
C ASP A 349 -18.32 15.72 -1.04
N LEU A 350 -17.13 15.62 -0.42
CA LEU A 350 -16.45 14.35 -0.18
C LEU A 350 -16.63 13.83 1.26
N ALA A 351 -17.41 14.50 2.10
CA ALA A 351 -17.63 14.11 3.49
C ALA A 351 -18.05 12.63 3.59
N ARG A 352 -17.24 11.86 4.33
CA ARG A 352 -17.45 10.43 4.54
C ARG A 352 -18.53 10.21 5.61
N ARG A 353 -19.43 9.25 5.40
CA ARG A 353 -20.47 8.88 6.36
C ARG A 353 -19.87 8.43 7.70
N TYR A 354 -20.39 8.98 8.78
CA TYR A 354 -20.18 8.49 10.14
C TYR A 354 -20.91 7.15 10.35
N PHE A 355 -20.27 6.22 11.05
CA PHE A 355 -20.88 4.97 11.50
C PHE A 355 -20.66 4.78 13.00
N SER A 356 -21.74 4.52 13.75
CA SER A 356 -21.69 4.22 15.19
C SER A 356 -21.14 2.81 15.44
N ILE A 357 -20.60 2.55 16.63
CA ILE A 357 -20.18 1.21 17.06
C ILE A 357 -21.37 0.25 16.99
N ALA A 358 -22.57 0.72 17.33
CA ALA A 358 -23.81 -0.05 17.15
C ALA A 358 -24.06 -0.51 15.70
N GLU A 359 -23.73 0.30 14.69
CA GLU A 359 -23.82 -0.13 13.28
C GLU A 359 -22.80 -1.24 12.95
N TYR A 360 -21.56 -1.16 13.44
CA TYR A 360 -20.57 -2.24 13.29
C TYR A 360 -20.98 -3.52 14.03
N VAL A 361 -21.48 -3.41 15.27
CA VAL A 361 -22.00 -4.57 16.04
C VAL A 361 -23.18 -5.21 15.32
N ASN A 362 -24.10 -4.41 14.77
CA ASN A 362 -25.23 -4.92 14.00
C ASN A 362 -24.81 -5.59 12.69
N ALA A 363 -23.80 -5.07 11.98
CA ALA A 363 -23.22 -5.73 10.82
C ALA A 363 -22.56 -7.08 11.20
N SER A 364 -21.84 -7.12 12.33
CA SER A 364 -21.20 -8.33 12.87
C SER A 364 -22.22 -9.42 13.22
N LYS A 365 -23.35 -9.03 13.85
CA LYS A 365 -24.48 -9.93 14.14
C LYS A 365 -25.13 -10.47 12.86
N ARG A 366 -25.35 -9.63 11.83
CA ARG A 366 -25.88 -10.07 10.53
C ARG A 366 -24.95 -11.07 9.83
N ALA A 367 -23.65 -10.92 9.99
CA ALA A 367 -22.64 -11.82 9.45
C ALA A 367 -22.35 -13.06 10.32
N GLY A 368 -23.08 -13.26 11.43
CA GLY A 368 -22.89 -14.41 12.33
C GLY A 368 -21.61 -14.36 13.18
N MET A 369 -20.87 -13.25 13.18
CA MET A 369 -19.62 -13.09 13.95
C MET A 369 -19.86 -12.93 15.45
N ILE A 370 -21.00 -12.34 15.80
CA ILE A 370 -21.47 -12.18 17.18
C ILE A 370 -22.80 -12.93 17.26
N GLN A 371 -22.82 -14.00 18.07
CA GLN A 371 -24.04 -14.78 18.33
C GLN A 371 -24.98 -14.00 19.27
N ARG A 372 -26.11 -14.60 19.67
CA ARG A 372 -27.08 -13.85 20.49
C ARG A 372 -26.54 -13.71 21.92
N GLN A 373 -26.97 -12.65 22.59
CA GLN A 373 -26.55 -12.37 23.97
C GLN A 373 -27.12 -13.38 24.99
N ASP A 374 -27.92 -14.33 24.52
CA ASP A 374 -28.45 -15.47 25.28
C ASP A 374 -27.39 -16.59 25.45
N ASP A 375 -26.31 -16.54 24.66
CA ASP A 375 -25.15 -17.42 24.79
C ASP A 375 -24.15 -16.80 25.80
N ASP A 376 -23.74 -17.54 26.83
CA ASP A 376 -22.89 -17.06 27.96
C ASP A 376 -21.47 -16.59 27.56
N GLU A 377 -21.11 -16.60 26.28
CA GLU A 377 -19.79 -16.22 25.77
C GLU A 377 -19.69 -14.71 25.51
N THR A 378 -18.78 -14.05 26.24
CA THR A 378 -18.41 -12.64 26.01
C THR A 378 -17.57 -12.50 24.72
N PRO A 379 -18.03 -11.75 23.70
CA PRO A 379 -17.28 -11.56 22.47
C PRO A 379 -15.95 -10.81 22.69
N ASN A 380 -14.84 -11.37 22.19
CA ASN A 380 -13.54 -10.71 22.18
C ASN A 380 -13.36 -9.90 20.89
N ILE A 381 -13.26 -8.58 21.01
CA ILE A 381 -13.19 -7.67 19.85
C ILE A 381 -11.90 -6.87 19.88
N PHE A 382 -11.04 -7.05 18.86
CA PHE A 382 -9.87 -6.21 18.62
C PHE A 382 -10.29 -4.94 17.86
N LEU A 383 -10.51 -3.84 18.59
CA LEU A 383 -10.91 -2.55 18.06
C LEU A 383 -9.69 -1.78 17.52
N ILE A 384 -9.67 -1.61 16.20
CA ILE A 384 -8.74 -0.73 15.48
C ILE A 384 -9.49 0.56 15.16
N THR A 385 -8.97 1.69 15.64
CA THR A 385 -9.54 3.00 15.33
C THR A 385 -8.51 4.11 15.43
N ASP A 386 -8.76 5.17 14.67
CA ASP A 386 -8.07 6.46 14.67
C ASP A 386 -8.71 7.48 15.64
N ASP A 387 -9.98 7.30 16.00
CA ASP A 387 -10.76 8.20 16.87
C ASP A 387 -10.79 7.70 18.32
N ALA A 388 -10.45 8.58 19.27
CA ALA A 388 -10.57 8.31 20.69
C ALA A 388 -12.02 8.04 21.13
N ASN A 389 -12.97 8.75 20.52
CA ASN A 389 -14.37 8.69 20.93
C ASN A 389 -15.03 7.34 20.60
N ALA A 390 -14.57 6.66 19.53
CA ALA A 390 -14.98 5.29 19.20
C ALA A 390 -14.68 4.28 20.32
N ILE A 391 -13.61 4.48 21.09
CA ILE A 391 -13.28 3.65 22.25
C ILE A 391 -14.24 3.95 23.41
N GLY A 392 -14.51 5.24 23.67
CA GLY A 392 -15.47 5.65 24.70
C GLY A 392 -16.89 5.13 24.43
N GLU A 393 -17.35 5.22 23.18
CA GLU A 393 -18.62 4.68 22.70
C GLU A 393 -18.71 3.16 22.89
N ALA A 394 -17.69 2.42 22.43
CA ALA A 394 -17.64 0.96 22.55
C ALA A 394 -17.73 0.48 24.02
N LEU A 395 -16.97 1.12 24.92
CA LEU A 395 -16.98 0.80 26.35
C LEU A 395 -18.27 1.22 27.07
N THR A 396 -18.99 2.23 26.54
CA THR A 396 -20.23 2.75 27.15
C THR A 396 -21.47 1.99 26.68
N GLU A 397 -21.62 1.80 25.38
CA GLU A 397 -22.80 1.16 24.77
C GLU A 397 -22.76 -0.37 24.85
N PHE A 398 -21.55 -0.96 24.84
CA PHE A 398 -21.35 -2.42 24.83
C PHE A 398 -20.41 -2.89 25.95
N PRO A 399 -20.71 -2.59 27.23
CA PRO A 399 -19.83 -2.90 28.36
C PRO A 399 -19.69 -4.42 28.64
N THR A 400 -20.55 -5.24 28.04
CA THR A 400 -20.51 -6.71 28.14
C THR A 400 -19.58 -7.37 27.13
N TYR A 401 -18.92 -6.63 26.23
CA TYR A 401 -17.96 -7.17 25.27
C TYR A 401 -16.52 -6.94 25.74
N ASN A 402 -15.61 -7.88 25.45
CA ASN A 402 -14.19 -7.74 25.79
C ASN A 402 -13.47 -6.92 24.70
N TRP A 403 -13.45 -5.60 24.91
CA TRP A 403 -12.83 -4.63 23.99
C TRP A 403 -11.31 -4.56 24.18
N MET A 404 -10.58 -5.14 23.23
CA MET A 404 -9.12 -5.10 23.15
C MET A 404 -8.70 -3.99 22.18
N TYR A 405 -7.80 -3.09 22.56
CA TYR A 405 -7.31 -2.04 21.67
C TYR A 405 -5.89 -1.59 22.05
N ILE A 406 -5.13 -1.11 21.07
CA ILE A 406 -3.81 -0.53 21.32
C ILE A 406 -3.97 0.78 22.09
N ARG A 407 -3.41 0.85 23.30
CA ARG A 407 -3.36 2.05 24.13
C ARG A 407 -2.35 3.04 23.56
N ARG A 408 -2.86 4.09 22.90
CA ARG A 408 -2.13 5.25 22.38
C ARG A 408 -3.03 6.48 22.39
N LYS A 409 -2.42 7.67 22.37
CA LYS A 409 -3.11 8.93 22.11
C LYS A 409 -3.76 8.86 20.71
N ARG A 410 -4.98 9.35 20.59
CA ARG A 410 -5.75 9.49 19.34
C ARG A 410 -6.30 10.91 19.25
N TYR A 411 -6.65 11.33 18.03
CA TYR A 411 -7.49 12.52 17.86
C TYR A 411 -8.92 12.19 18.26
N LYS A 412 -9.70 13.20 18.63
CA LYS A 412 -11.14 13.11 18.82
C LYS A 412 -11.82 13.73 17.61
N ALA A 413 -12.73 13.02 16.96
CA ALA A 413 -13.45 13.54 15.79
C ALA A 413 -12.51 14.20 14.75
N ASP A 414 -12.69 15.49 14.48
CA ASP A 414 -11.94 16.34 13.54
C ASP A 414 -10.60 16.89 14.06
N GLU A 415 -10.19 16.65 15.31
CA GLU A 415 -9.02 17.33 15.92
C GLU A 415 -7.70 17.23 15.12
N GLY A 416 -7.49 16.18 14.31
CA GLY A 416 -6.30 16.01 13.46
C GLY A 416 -6.44 16.55 12.04
N GLY A 417 -7.66 16.96 11.65
CA GLY A 417 -8.00 17.24 10.26
C GLY A 417 -7.75 16.05 9.33
N TRP A 418 -7.64 16.35 8.03
CA TRP A 418 -7.40 15.33 6.99
C TRP A 418 -5.99 14.72 7.06
N GLU A 419 -4.98 15.55 7.33
CA GLU A 419 -3.58 15.19 7.07
C GLU A 419 -2.86 14.57 8.27
N GLN A 420 -3.30 14.88 9.50
CA GLN A 420 -2.70 14.35 10.71
C GLN A 420 -3.50 13.13 11.16
N GLN A 421 -3.06 11.95 10.73
CA GLN A 421 -3.72 10.67 11.08
C GLN A 421 -3.34 10.19 12.50
N THR A 422 -2.42 10.89 13.14
CA THR A 422 -1.76 10.49 14.38
C THR A 422 -1.38 11.72 15.22
N PRO A 423 -1.79 11.82 16.49
CA PRO A 423 -1.60 13.00 17.35
C PRO A 423 -0.21 13.02 18.03
N SER A 424 0.77 12.44 17.35
CA SER A 424 2.11 12.13 17.82
C SER A 424 3.11 12.56 16.77
N HIS A 425 4.19 13.23 17.20
CA HIS A 425 5.36 13.49 16.36
C HIS A 425 6.40 12.35 16.46
N ASP A 426 6.12 11.26 17.18
CA ASP A 426 6.90 10.02 17.10
C ASP A 426 6.42 9.18 15.92
N TYR A 427 6.87 9.58 14.73
CA TYR A 427 6.64 8.92 13.45
C TYR A 427 6.99 7.42 13.50
N VAL A 428 8.04 7.06 14.25
CA VAL A 428 8.49 5.67 14.38
C VAL A 428 7.51 4.85 15.22
N PHE A 429 6.97 5.41 16.30
CA PHE A 429 5.93 4.77 17.11
C PHE A 429 4.64 4.54 16.30
N GLU A 430 4.26 5.47 15.45
CA GLU A 430 3.06 5.34 14.63
C GLU A 430 3.25 4.27 13.54
N MET A 431 4.40 4.24 12.85
CA MET A 431 4.74 3.16 11.93
C MET A 431 4.81 1.80 12.64
N THR A 432 5.41 1.75 13.84
CA THR A 432 5.43 0.55 14.68
C THR A 432 4.01 0.09 15.01
N THR A 433 3.10 1.02 15.33
CA THR A 433 1.70 0.73 15.65
C THR A 433 0.95 0.16 14.46
N LEU A 434 1.04 0.78 13.28
CA LEU A 434 0.36 0.31 12.07
C LEU A 434 0.82 -1.10 11.66
N LEU A 435 2.13 -1.36 11.69
CA LEU A 435 2.68 -2.68 11.38
C LEU A 435 2.33 -3.72 12.46
N SER A 436 2.27 -3.32 13.74
CA SER A 436 1.81 -4.19 14.83
C SER A 436 0.33 -4.58 14.68
N ILE A 437 -0.51 -3.69 14.15
CA ILE A 437 -1.91 -4.03 13.82
C ILE A 437 -1.97 -5.10 12.75
N LEU A 438 -1.18 -4.96 11.67
CA LEU A 438 -1.14 -5.94 10.57
C LEU A 438 -0.59 -7.31 11.02
N GLU A 439 0.30 -7.35 12.02
CA GLU A 439 0.85 -8.56 12.63
C GLU A 439 -0.12 -9.23 13.63
N MET A 440 -0.89 -8.44 14.38
CA MET A 440 -1.83 -8.96 15.39
C MET A 440 -3.18 -9.38 14.82
N ALA A 441 -3.73 -8.64 13.84
CA ALA A 441 -5.07 -8.90 13.30
C ALA A 441 -5.28 -10.34 12.79
N PRO A 442 -4.31 -11.02 12.13
CA PRO A 442 -4.44 -12.42 11.73
C PRO A 442 -4.60 -13.43 12.89
N GLN A 443 -4.49 -13.02 14.15
CA GLN A 443 -4.82 -13.89 15.29
C GLN A 443 -6.35 -14.06 15.47
N CYS A 444 -7.14 -13.12 14.98
CA CYS A 444 -8.61 -13.18 14.93
C CYS A 444 -9.10 -13.82 13.61
N SER A 445 -10.28 -14.45 13.62
CA SER A 445 -10.85 -15.22 12.49
C SER A 445 -11.97 -14.51 11.72
N ALA A 446 -12.39 -13.33 12.18
CA ALA A 446 -13.41 -12.52 11.54
C ALA A 446 -13.06 -11.03 11.59
N ILE A 447 -13.57 -10.24 10.63
CA ILE A 447 -13.38 -8.78 10.59
C ILE A 447 -14.62 -8.04 10.09
N VAL A 448 -15.06 -7.05 10.87
CA VAL A 448 -16.02 -6.02 10.42
C VAL A 448 -15.29 -4.70 10.18
N HIS A 449 -15.57 -4.03 9.06
CA HIS A 449 -14.93 -2.75 8.74
C HIS A 449 -15.81 -1.82 7.88
N GLY A 450 -15.40 -0.55 7.77
CA GLY A 450 -15.84 0.35 6.70
C GLY A 450 -14.79 0.43 5.59
N HIS A 451 -15.15 1.08 4.49
CA HIS A 451 -14.33 1.31 3.31
C HIS A 451 -13.07 2.11 3.65
N SER A 452 -11.92 1.45 3.75
CA SER A 452 -10.67 2.11 4.12
C SER A 452 -9.53 1.32 3.53
N SER A 453 -8.64 2.00 2.80
CA SER A 453 -7.47 1.36 2.21
C SER A 453 -6.57 0.69 3.27
N PHE A 454 -6.56 1.18 4.52
CA PHE A 454 -5.89 0.49 5.62
C PHE A 454 -6.68 -0.74 6.10
N ALA A 455 -8.00 -0.67 6.23
CA ALA A 455 -8.82 -1.85 6.53
C ALA A 455 -8.65 -2.95 5.47
N ASP A 456 -8.58 -2.59 4.19
CA ASP A 456 -8.37 -3.54 3.11
C ASP A 456 -6.96 -4.20 3.18
N LEU A 457 -5.96 -3.54 3.77
CA LEU A 457 -4.67 -4.16 4.07
C LEU A 457 -4.76 -5.10 5.29
N VAL A 458 -5.54 -4.75 6.31
CA VAL A 458 -5.84 -5.65 7.44
C VAL A 458 -6.55 -6.91 6.95
N VAL A 459 -7.58 -6.77 6.11
CA VAL A 459 -8.30 -7.91 5.49
C VAL A 459 -7.33 -8.80 4.70
N ARG A 460 -6.43 -8.23 3.88
CA ARG A 460 -5.43 -9.01 3.13
C ARG A 460 -4.46 -9.76 4.06
N SER A 461 -3.97 -9.12 5.13
CA SER A 461 -3.14 -9.78 6.16
C SER A 461 -3.87 -10.95 6.83
N MET A 462 -5.17 -10.79 7.12
CA MET A 462 -5.98 -11.87 7.70
C MET A 462 -6.25 -13.00 6.68
N LYS A 463 -6.56 -12.67 5.42
CA LYS A 463 -6.74 -13.64 4.32
C LYS A 463 -5.46 -14.47 4.10
N SER A 464 -4.26 -13.90 4.26
CA SER A 464 -3.00 -14.63 4.05
C SER A 464 -2.79 -15.79 5.04
N LYS A 465 -3.49 -15.79 6.18
CA LYS A 465 -3.46 -16.85 7.19
C LYS A 465 -4.69 -17.76 7.18
N HIS A 466 -5.88 -17.20 7.00
CA HIS A 466 -7.16 -17.94 7.10
C HIS A 466 -7.75 -18.35 5.74
N GLY A 467 -7.24 -17.83 4.63
CA GLY A 467 -7.75 -18.14 3.29
C GLY A 467 -9.23 -17.80 3.13
N SER A 468 -10.03 -18.81 2.76
CA SER A 468 -11.49 -18.77 2.64
C SER A 468 -12.23 -18.66 3.97
N ASP A 469 -11.59 -19.02 5.07
CA ASP A 469 -12.27 -19.23 6.36
C ASP A 469 -12.39 -17.91 7.15
N LEU A 470 -11.78 -16.84 6.64
CA LEU A 470 -11.95 -15.48 7.15
C LEU A 470 -13.38 -14.98 6.89
N THR A 471 -14.15 -14.78 7.95
CA THR A 471 -15.44 -14.08 7.82
C THR A 471 -15.21 -12.58 7.70
N VAL A 472 -15.68 -11.95 6.61
CA VAL A 472 -15.56 -10.51 6.37
C VAL A 472 -16.95 -9.88 6.27
N ALA A 473 -17.15 -8.76 6.94
CA ALA A 473 -18.39 -7.97 6.87
C ALA A 473 -18.07 -6.49 6.70
N ARG A 474 -18.93 -5.78 5.97
CA ARG A 474 -18.82 -4.33 5.79
C ARG A 474 -20.01 -3.60 6.41
N VAL A 475 -19.73 -2.56 7.19
CA VAL A 475 -20.78 -1.71 7.78
C VAL A 475 -21.46 -0.83 6.73
N ASP A 476 -20.74 -0.53 5.65
CA ASP A 476 -21.15 0.33 4.54
C ASP A 476 -21.52 -0.42 3.25
N GLU A 477 -21.81 -1.72 3.37
CA GLU A 477 -22.28 -2.52 2.25
C GLU A 477 -23.60 -1.98 1.69
N ASN A 478 -23.64 -1.71 0.38
CA ASN A 478 -24.78 -1.10 -0.33
C ASN A 478 -25.16 0.32 0.16
N ILE A 479 -24.23 1.07 0.75
CA ILE A 479 -24.45 2.45 1.23
C ILE A 479 -23.52 3.43 0.50
N THR A 480 -24.05 4.60 0.12
CA THR A 480 -23.23 5.73 -0.36
C THR A 480 -22.34 6.24 0.77
N ILE A 481 -21.02 6.09 0.62
CA ILE A 481 -20.03 6.42 1.66
C ILE A 481 -19.67 7.90 1.67
N HIS A 482 -19.64 8.57 0.51
CA HIS A 482 -19.28 9.98 0.37
C HIS A 482 -20.48 10.78 -0.16
N ASP A 483 -20.87 11.83 0.54
CA ASP A 483 -22.07 12.64 0.27
C ASP A 483 -21.95 13.98 1.04
N GLU A 484 -22.27 15.10 0.39
CA GLU A 484 -22.27 16.45 1.00
C GLU A 484 -23.07 16.51 2.33
N ASN A 485 -24.13 15.73 2.44
CA ASN A 485 -25.02 15.68 3.60
C ASN A 485 -24.42 14.93 4.79
N ASN A 486 -23.27 14.27 4.65
CA ASN A 486 -22.55 13.63 5.77
C ASN A 486 -21.89 14.66 6.69
N SER A 487 -21.65 15.88 6.20
CA SER A 487 -21.11 17.01 6.98
C SER A 487 -21.89 17.29 8.27
N LYS A 488 -23.19 16.95 8.35
CA LYS A 488 -24.01 17.09 9.57
C LYS A 488 -23.56 16.21 10.74
N PHE A 489 -22.81 15.14 10.50
CA PHE A 489 -22.38 14.21 11.55
C PHE A 489 -21.14 14.67 12.34
N ARG A 490 -20.58 15.86 12.02
CA ARG A 490 -19.36 16.45 12.64
C ARG A 490 -19.33 16.46 14.18
N ASN A 491 -20.49 16.50 14.84
CA ASN A 491 -20.57 16.60 16.31
C ASN A 491 -20.95 15.30 17.04
N VAL A 492 -21.32 14.23 16.32
CA VAL A 492 -21.91 13.02 16.94
C VAL A 492 -20.97 12.31 17.91
N SER A 493 -19.66 12.26 17.63
CA SER A 493 -18.75 11.50 18.51
C SER A 493 -18.32 12.25 19.78
N LYS A 494 -18.56 13.58 19.88
CA LYS A 494 -18.04 14.40 20.99
C LYS A 494 -18.65 14.05 22.36
N GLU A 495 -19.80 13.38 22.38
CA GLU A 495 -20.48 12.95 23.61
C GLU A 495 -19.67 11.92 24.43
N TYR A 496 -18.84 11.10 23.76
CA TYR A 496 -18.06 10.03 24.41
C TYR A 496 -16.68 10.44 24.94
N GLN A 497 -16.30 11.72 24.76
CA GLN A 497 -14.97 12.22 25.12
C GLN A 497 -14.63 12.04 26.61
N LEU A 498 -15.58 12.34 27.51
CA LEU A 498 -15.35 12.28 28.96
C LEU A 498 -15.07 10.85 29.45
N VAL A 499 -15.73 9.84 28.86
CA VAL A 499 -15.52 8.43 29.23
C VAL A 499 -14.11 7.98 28.82
N TYR A 500 -13.66 8.34 27.62
CA TYR A 500 -12.30 8.04 27.18
C TYR A 500 -11.24 8.71 28.07
N GLU A 501 -11.44 9.97 28.46
CA GLU A 501 -10.52 10.70 29.35
C GLU A 501 -10.45 10.09 30.76
N GLN A 502 -11.58 9.63 31.30
CA GLN A 502 -11.62 8.89 32.58
C GLN A 502 -10.88 7.56 32.48
N GLU A 503 -11.08 6.79 31.40
CA GLU A 503 -10.41 5.50 31.22
C GLU A 503 -8.90 5.65 30.98
N GLN A 504 -8.47 6.67 30.22
CA GLN A 504 -7.05 7.03 30.13
C GLN A 504 -6.44 7.48 31.46
N SER A 505 -7.25 8.00 32.39
CA SER A 505 -6.79 8.41 33.72
C SER A 505 -6.67 7.24 34.69
N ARG A 506 -7.57 6.25 34.61
CA ARG A 506 -7.50 5.00 35.41
C ARG A 506 -6.32 4.10 35.05
N GLN A 507 -5.76 4.26 33.85
CA GLN A 507 -4.67 3.43 33.31
C GLN A 507 -3.26 4.02 33.56
N ARG A 508 -3.16 5.17 34.25
CA ARG A 508 -1.90 5.82 34.66
C ARG A 508 -1.64 5.59 36.15
#